data_AF-A0A958BV05-F1
#
_entry.id   AF-A0A958BV05-F1
#
_cell.length_a   1.000
_cell.length_b   1.000
_cell.length_c   1.000
_cell.angle_alpha   90.00
_cell.angle_beta   90.00
_cell.angle_gamma   90.00
#
_symmetry.space_group_name_H-M   'P 1'
#
loop_
_entity.id
_entity.type
_entity.pdbx_description
1 polymer ?
#
loop_
_entity_poly.entity_id
_entity_poly.type
_entity_poly.pdbx_seq_one_letter_code
_entity_poly.pdbx_strand_id
1 'polypeptide(L)'
;MDKDKRAMLYRIIHNLNRFKRLRMLGIGKKGQSLVEIAISMPILIFLLVGVFEVGSALRSYLVLVNVNREITRFAVRPGYLDFSTEGTIQDSYNRVLEWANTSNTSQLDLDFNDDGNTTLIISHVVADTGLPCEDVEKDKDCKVCDDFLDPDHPAFTADDLIIHPGREGMEYQAQSFGPASTSTGSKQTRIDYDLLAADLTMQNNKFNCEILKRGGVPSANNVIVTEIFHDQPQLFGFPLISNPFTDPFPLYTHTIMRLIGGVRGYSIDTLGPLCLAYPLTARQSIIDGKAIGDTLDILDGKDSGGGGGGGGDWGWLTWNPVEDDENYLGLELQYMQISGNDFTNPAVLDDHTLNVGDYVTSLDGTVSSSDTRNFMESLVGQEIIIPIWDDLDPKGFDTFYNPNRHPPEVGAYLINTFVKVRIDFVDNINIAQKTITATYLGPAEECNN
;
A
#
# COMPACT_ATOMS: atom_id res chain seq x y z
N MET A 1 -15.07 -10.13 57.01
CA MET A 1 -14.53 -8.75 57.03
C MET A 1 -13.52 -8.67 58.17
N ASP A 2 -12.25 -8.51 57.79
CA ASP A 2 -11.07 -8.71 58.61
C ASP A 2 -10.98 -7.76 59.82
N LYS A 3 -10.45 -8.24 60.96
CA LYS A 3 -10.31 -7.46 62.20
C LYS A 3 -9.42 -6.23 61.98
N ASP A 4 -8.45 -6.31 61.08
CA ASP A 4 -7.54 -5.21 60.76
C ASP A 4 -8.23 -4.08 59.99
N LYS A 5 -9.19 -4.42 59.12
CA LYS A 5 -10.00 -3.41 58.41
C LYS A 5 -10.90 -2.62 59.35
N ARG A 6 -11.38 -3.23 60.44
CA ARG A 6 -12.19 -2.54 61.47
C ARG A 6 -11.34 -1.60 62.33
N ALA A 7 -10.10 -1.98 62.65
CA ALA A 7 -9.18 -1.12 63.40
C ALA A 7 -8.76 0.12 62.59
N MET A 8 -8.56 -0.03 61.28
CA MET A 8 -8.27 1.08 60.37
C MET A 8 -9.45 2.05 60.27
N LEU A 9 -10.68 1.53 60.12
CA LEU A 9 -11.89 2.35 60.07
C LEU A 9 -12.12 3.15 61.36
N TYR A 10 -11.86 2.53 62.52
CA TYR A 10 -11.98 3.22 63.81
C TYR A 10 -10.95 4.34 63.99
N ARG A 11 -9.71 4.15 63.50
CA ARG A 11 -8.69 5.21 63.50
C ARG A 11 -9.07 6.38 62.59
N ILE A 12 -9.68 6.10 61.43
CA ILE A 12 -10.16 7.14 60.51
C ILE A 12 -11.32 7.93 61.14
N ILE A 13 -12.31 7.25 61.72
CA ILE A 13 -13.46 7.90 62.39
C ILE A 13 -13.01 8.70 63.62
N HIS A 14 -12.03 8.19 64.39
CA HIS A 14 -11.53 8.91 65.57
C HIS A 14 -10.74 10.17 65.20
N ASN A 15 -9.95 10.13 64.12
CA ASN A 15 -9.24 11.31 63.61
C ASN A 15 -10.20 12.37 63.04
N LEU A 16 -11.29 11.94 62.38
CA LEU A 16 -12.34 12.85 61.90
C LEU A 16 -13.07 13.58 63.04
N ASN A 17 -13.31 12.90 64.17
CA ASN A 17 -13.92 13.53 65.34
C ASN A 17 -12.95 14.48 66.09
N ARG A 18 -11.64 14.25 66.01
CA ARG A 18 -10.63 15.18 66.55
C ARG A 18 -10.58 16.49 65.76
N PHE A 19 -10.80 16.44 64.45
CA PHE A 19 -10.92 17.62 63.59
C PHE A 19 -12.16 18.47 63.89
N LYS A 20 -13.30 17.86 64.25
CA LYS A 20 -14.51 18.62 64.65
C LYS A 20 -14.32 19.43 65.94
N ARG A 21 -13.47 18.98 66.87
CA ARG A 21 -13.27 19.65 68.16
C ARG A 21 -12.35 20.89 68.08
N LEU A 22 -11.59 21.03 67.01
CA LEU A 22 -10.80 22.24 66.70
C LEU A 22 -11.62 23.38 66.08
N ARG A 23 -12.88 23.12 65.69
CA ARG A 23 -13.77 24.14 65.10
C ARG A 23 -14.55 24.98 66.15
N MET A 24 -14.36 24.71 67.44
CA MET A 24 -15.12 25.34 68.55
C MET A 24 -14.28 26.21 69.50
N LEU A 25 -13.00 26.44 69.21
CA LEU A 25 -12.20 27.46 69.92
C LEU A 25 -12.25 28.76 69.12
N GLY A 26 -13.00 29.74 69.65
CA GLY A 26 -13.25 31.04 69.03
C GLY A 26 -11.97 31.87 68.82
N ILE A 27 -11.35 31.69 67.65
CA ILE A 27 -10.37 32.63 67.10
C ILE A 27 -11.17 33.66 66.30
N GLY A 28 -10.96 34.94 66.59
CA GLY A 28 -11.78 36.04 66.09
C GLY A 28 -12.01 36.02 64.58
N LYS A 29 -13.18 36.52 64.15
CA LYS A 29 -13.65 36.61 62.75
C LYS A 29 -12.68 37.29 61.75
N LYS A 30 -11.53 37.79 62.19
CA LYS A 30 -10.53 38.52 61.39
C LYS A 30 -9.49 37.63 60.68
N GLY A 31 -9.55 36.30 60.79
CA GLY A 31 -8.61 35.39 60.10
C GLY A 31 -9.23 34.34 59.16
N GLN A 32 -10.55 34.15 59.18
CA GLN A 32 -11.23 33.09 58.42
C GLN A 32 -11.15 33.31 56.90
N SER A 33 -11.29 34.56 56.44
CA SER A 33 -11.17 34.90 55.01
C SER A 33 -9.78 34.58 54.45
N LEU A 34 -8.72 34.70 55.27
CA LEU A 34 -7.35 34.41 54.85
C LEU A 34 -7.15 32.89 54.66
N VAL A 35 -7.78 32.07 55.51
CA VAL A 35 -7.75 30.60 55.38
C VAL A 35 -8.59 30.12 54.19
N GLU A 36 -9.75 30.74 53.94
CA GLU A 36 -10.58 30.40 52.77
C GLU A 36 -9.85 30.71 51.47
N ILE A 37 -9.21 31.88 51.36
CA ILE A 37 -8.41 32.25 50.18
C ILE A 37 -7.19 31.32 50.02
N ALA A 38 -6.50 30.98 51.12
CA ALA A 38 -5.35 30.10 51.07
C ALA A 38 -5.67 28.69 50.53
N ILE A 39 -6.91 28.22 50.70
CA ILE A 39 -7.37 26.91 50.19
C ILE A 39 -7.96 27.05 48.79
N SER A 40 -8.74 28.10 48.50
CA SER A 40 -9.37 28.26 47.19
C SER A 40 -8.40 28.71 46.10
N MET A 41 -7.39 29.52 46.44
CA MET A 41 -6.45 30.09 45.45
C MET A 41 -5.64 29.02 44.72
N PRO A 42 -5.04 28.00 45.38
CA PRO A 42 -4.34 26.92 44.66
C PRO A 42 -5.27 26.13 43.74
N ILE A 43 -6.52 25.91 44.15
CA ILE A 43 -7.52 25.20 43.33
C ILE A 43 -7.88 26.01 42.09
N LEU A 44 -8.09 27.33 42.25
CA LEU A 44 -8.38 28.24 41.13
C LEU A 44 -7.19 28.34 40.16
N ILE A 45 -5.96 28.41 40.67
CA ILE A 45 -4.75 28.42 39.83
C ILE A 45 -4.63 27.09 39.08
N PHE A 46 -4.84 25.95 39.74
CA PHE A 46 -4.80 24.64 39.11
C PHE A 46 -5.86 24.53 37.99
N LEU A 47 -7.08 24.99 38.24
CA LEU A 47 -8.13 25.03 37.22
C LEU A 47 -7.75 25.94 36.05
N LEU A 48 -7.22 27.13 36.33
CA LEU A 48 -6.80 28.10 35.32
C LEU A 48 -5.70 27.51 34.42
N VAL A 49 -4.67 26.90 35.01
CA VAL A 49 -3.60 26.21 34.29
C VAL A 49 -4.17 25.10 33.42
N GLY A 50 -5.06 24.26 33.98
CA GLY A 50 -5.69 23.18 33.23
C GLY A 50 -6.45 23.69 32.00
N VAL A 51 -7.16 24.82 32.12
CA VAL A 51 -7.84 25.47 30.99
C VAL A 51 -6.85 25.97 29.93
N PHE A 52 -5.72 26.56 30.34
CA PHE A 52 -4.68 27.00 29.41
C PHE A 52 -4.00 25.83 28.70
N GLU A 53 -3.66 24.74 29.41
CA GLU A 53 -3.06 23.54 28.81
C GLU A 53 -3.99 22.90 27.79
N VAL A 54 -5.27 22.70 28.14
CA VAL A 54 -6.28 22.17 27.21
C VAL A 54 -6.49 23.12 26.03
N GLY A 55 -6.52 24.43 26.26
CA GLY A 55 -6.62 25.43 25.20
C GLY A 55 -5.44 25.40 24.24
N SER A 56 -4.22 25.22 24.77
CA SER A 56 -3.00 25.09 23.99
C SER A 56 -3.01 23.81 23.14
N ALA A 57 -3.33 22.67 23.76
CA ALA A 57 -3.44 21.38 23.07
C ALA A 57 -4.51 21.39 21.98
N LEU A 58 -5.68 21.99 22.24
CA LEU A 58 -6.74 22.13 21.25
C LEU A 58 -6.31 23.02 20.08
N ARG A 59 -5.61 24.13 20.33
CA ARG A 59 -5.06 24.97 19.28
C ARG A 59 -4.09 24.18 18.40
N SER A 60 -3.12 23.48 19.00
CA SER A 60 -2.16 22.67 18.26
C SER A 60 -2.84 21.58 17.44
N TYR A 61 -3.86 20.92 18.00
CA TYR A 61 -4.65 19.93 17.26
C TYR A 61 -5.35 20.52 16.04
N LEU A 62 -5.99 21.70 16.17
CA LEU A 62 -6.65 22.37 15.04
C LEU A 62 -5.65 22.79 13.95
N VAL A 63 -4.47 23.28 14.34
CA VAL A 63 -3.38 23.58 13.40
C VAL A 63 -2.92 22.31 12.69
N LEU A 64 -2.71 21.21 13.44
CA LEU A 64 -2.27 19.93 12.90
C LEU A 64 -3.28 19.36 11.89
N VAL A 65 -4.59 19.40 12.20
CA VAL A 65 -5.65 18.99 11.27
C VAL A 65 -5.63 19.82 9.99
N ASN A 66 -5.42 21.14 10.10
CA ASN A 66 -5.34 22.01 8.92
C ASN A 66 -4.11 21.72 8.06
N VAL A 67 -2.94 21.57 8.69
CA VAL A 67 -1.69 21.20 8.01
C VAL A 67 -1.87 19.86 7.30
N ASN A 68 -2.41 18.85 7.98
CA ASN A 68 -2.63 17.54 7.40
C ASN A 68 -3.51 17.61 6.14
N ARG A 69 -4.64 18.34 6.22
CA ARG A 69 -5.52 18.53 5.06
C ARG A 69 -4.84 19.23 3.89
N GLU A 70 -4.00 20.23 4.15
CA GLU A 70 -3.26 20.95 3.10
C GLU A 70 -2.17 20.09 2.47
N ILE A 71 -1.53 19.21 3.24
CA ILE A 71 -0.57 18.21 2.74
C ILE A 71 -1.29 17.21 1.82
N THR A 72 -2.38 16.59 2.27
CA THR A 72 -3.13 15.64 1.42
C THR A 72 -3.62 16.34 0.15
N ARG A 73 -4.15 17.56 0.27
CA ARG A 73 -4.63 18.35 -0.86
C ARG A 73 -3.53 18.68 -1.87
N PHE A 74 -2.30 18.86 -1.41
CA PHE A 74 -1.16 19.08 -2.28
C PHE A 74 -0.71 17.77 -2.94
N ALA A 75 -0.63 16.69 -2.15
CA ALA A 75 -0.25 15.36 -2.59
C ALA A 75 -1.16 14.80 -3.70
N VAL A 76 -2.48 15.04 -3.63
CA VAL A 76 -3.44 14.54 -4.64
C VAL A 76 -3.45 15.33 -5.96
N ARG A 77 -2.64 16.39 -6.08
CA ARG A 77 -2.58 17.18 -7.32
C ARG A 77 -1.78 16.41 -8.37
N PRO A 78 -2.23 16.40 -9.64
CA PRO A 78 -1.47 15.79 -10.74
C PRO A 78 -0.02 16.31 -10.79
N GLY A 79 0.94 15.40 -10.91
CA GLY A 79 2.38 15.68 -11.07
C GLY A 79 3.16 15.97 -9.78
N TYR A 80 2.53 15.90 -8.61
CA TYR A 80 3.21 16.06 -7.32
C TYR A 80 3.60 14.73 -6.69
N LEU A 81 2.62 13.85 -6.48
CA LEU A 81 2.87 12.43 -6.30
C LEU A 81 2.76 11.78 -7.66
N ASP A 82 3.92 11.50 -8.24
CA ASP A 82 4.03 10.71 -9.45
C ASP A 82 4.56 9.34 -9.08
N PHE A 83 3.76 8.31 -9.34
CA PHE A 83 4.16 6.94 -9.12
C PHE A 83 4.81 6.37 -10.38
N SER A 84 4.77 7.02 -11.55
CA SER A 84 5.16 6.39 -12.82
C SER A 84 6.65 6.07 -13.00
N THR A 85 7.55 6.58 -12.15
CA THR A 85 9.01 6.37 -12.29
C THR A 85 9.68 6.19 -10.93
N GLU A 86 10.40 5.09 -10.72
CA GLU A 86 10.91 4.68 -9.39
C GLU A 86 11.80 5.76 -8.74
N GLY A 87 12.75 6.31 -9.52
CA GLY A 87 13.59 7.42 -9.09
C GLY A 87 12.84 8.73 -8.78
N THR A 88 11.60 8.87 -9.26
CA THR A 88 10.77 10.05 -9.00
C THR A 88 9.85 9.91 -7.80
N ILE A 89 9.62 8.70 -7.28
CA ILE A 89 8.70 8.49 -6.16
C ILE A 89 9.26 9.12 -4.89
N GLN A 90 10.53 8.86 -4.57
CA GLN A 90 11.17 9.46 -3.40
C GLN A 90 11.21 10.99 -3.50
N ASP A 91 11.54 11.53 -4.69
CA ASP A 91 11.51 12.96 -4.96
C ASP A 91 10.09 13.55 -4.82
N SER A 92 9.07 12.79 -5.22
CA SER A 92 7.66 13.15 -5.04
C SER A 92 7.27 13.25 -3.57
N TYR A 93 7.62 12.26 -2.75
CA TYR A 93 7.36 12.33 -1.31
C TYR A 93 8.14 13.47 -0.65
N ASN A 94 9.39 13.70 -1.04
CA ASN A 94 10.20 14.81 -0.54
C ASN A 94 9.58 16.18 -0.88
N ARG A 95 8.99 16.34 -2.08
CA ARG A 95 8.25 17.56 -2.44
C ARG A 95 7.02 17.78 -1.56
N VAL A 96 6.30 16.71 -1.20
CA VAL A 96 5.15 16.81 -0.28
C VAL A 96 5.62 17.15 1.14
N LEU A 97 6.75 16.59 1.60
CA LEU A 97 7.36 16.96 2.89
C LEU A 97 7.81 18.43 2.92
N GLU A 98 8.43 18.93 1.86
CA GLU A 98 8.79 20.35 1.74
C GLU A 98 7.55 21.25 1.82
N TRP A 99 6.45 20.83 1.18
CA TRP A 99 5.16 21.52 1.32
C TRP A 99 4.62 21.49 2.75
N ALA A 100 4.75 20.36 3.46
CA ALA A 100 4.36 20.25 4.86
C ALA A 100 5.10 21.29 5.74
N ASN A 101 6.42 21.42 5.55
CA ASN A 101 7.25 22.38 6.26
C ASN A 101 6.88 23.83 5.96
N THR A 102 6.59 24.16 4.69
CA THR A 102 6.27 25.53 4.27
C THR A 102 4.84 25.95 4.61
N SER A 103 3.86 25.03 4.49
CA SER A 103 2.45 25.29 4.79
C SER A 103 2.16 25.55 6.27
N ASN A 104 3.04 25.07 7.16
CA ASN A 104 2.89 25.19 8.60
C ASN A 104 3.12 26.61 9.15
N THR A 105 3.62 27.59 8.38
CA THR A 105 3.77 29.03 8.80
C THR A 105 4.33 29.27 10.22
N SER A 106 5.14 28.34 10.75
CA SER A 106 5.65 28.35 12.12
C SER A 106 4.57 28.44 13.22
N GLN A 107 3.35 27.97 12.94
CA GLN A 107 2.28 27.93 13.96
C GLN A 107 2.50 26.81 14.98
N LEU A 108 3.12 25.73 14.54
CA LEU A 108 3.54 24.58 15.33
C LEU A 108 5.00 24.26 14.98
N ASP A 109 5.78 23.77 15.93
CA ASP A 109 7.16 23.35 15.70
C ASP A 109 7.16 21.91 15.19
N LEU A 110 6.90 21.73 13.90
CA LEU A 110 6.89 20.43 13.24
C LEU A 110 8.31 20.09 12.81
N ASP A 111 8.89 19.09 13.44
CA ASP A 111 10.19 18.54 13.09
C ASP A 111 10.03 17.08 12.63
N PHE A 112 10.27 16.84 11.34
CA PHE A 112 10.18 15.53 10.68
C PHE A 112 11.54 14.85 10.52
N ASN A 113 12.59 15.31 11.20
CA ASN A 113 13.86 14.60 11.29
C ASN A 113 13.71 13.33 12.15
N ASP A 114 14.66 12.40 12.06
CA ASP A 114 14.61 11.11 12.78
C ASP A 114 14.57 11.24 14.31
N ASP A 115 15.06 12.36 14.85
CA ASP A 115 15.01 12.74 16.26
C ASP A 115 13.96 13.83 16.59
N GLY A 116 13.16 14.20 15.59
CA GLY A 116 12.12 15.20 15.69
C GLY A 116 10.95 14.81 16.58
N ASN A 117 9.96 15.70 16.69
CA ASN A 117 8.76 15.49 17.48
C ASN A 117 7.53 15.09 16.64
N THR A 118 7.69 14.98 15.31
CA THR A 118 6.59 14.80 14.37
C THR A 118 6.90 13.68 13.39
N THR A 119 5.95 12.77 13.22
CA THR A 119 5.99 11.72 12.19
C THR A 119 4.91 12.02 11.16
N LEU A 120 5.27 12.04 9.88
CA LEU A 120 4.36 12.14 8.75
C LEU A 120 4.41 10.82 7.97
N ILE A 121 3.27 10.18 7.79
CA ILE A 121 3.13 9.00 6.92
C ILE A 121 2.25 9.41 5.74
N ILE A 122 2.73 9.18 4.52
CA ILE A 122 1.99 9.40 3.28
C ILE A 122 1.81 8.04 2.63
N SER A 123 0.57 7.64 2.42
CA SER A 123 0.22 6.34 1.86
C SER A 123 -0.68 6.50 0.64
N HIS A 124 -0.45 5.67 -0.38
CA HIS A 124 -1.28 5.57 -1.56
C HIS A 124 -2.07 4.28 -1.52
N VAL A 125 -3.38 4.36 -1.74
CA VAL A 125 -4.25 3.19 -1.88
C VAL A 125 -5.02 3.32 -3.17
N VAL A 126 -4.94 2.29 -4.00
CA VAL A 126 -5.59 2.20 -5.30
C VAL A 126 -6.58 1.04 -5.26
N ALA A 127 -7.83 1.34 -5.56
CA ALA A 127 -8.86 0.34 -5.84
C ALA A 127 -9.38 0.64 -7.24
N ASP A 128 -8.89 -0.11 -8.22
CA ASP A 128 -9.51 -0.15 -9.54
C ASP A 128 -10.32 -1.42 -9.65
N THR A 129 -11.58 -1.25 -10.03
CA THR A 129 -12.53 -2.36 -10.15
C THR A 129 -13.00 -2.56 -11.59
N GLY A 130 -12.26 -1.94 -12.52
CA GLY A 130 -12.43 -2.10 -13.95
C GLY A 130 -13.87 -1.96 -14.43
N LEU A 131 -14.28 -2.93 -15.27
CA LEU A 131 -15.62 -3.02 -15.81
C LEU A 131 -16.40 -4.05 -14.99
N PRO A 132 -17.41 -3.67 -14.20
CA PRO A 132 -18.22 -4.60 -13.39
C PRO A 132 -19.06 -5.59 -14.21
N CYS A 133 -18.90 -5.62 -15.53
CA CYS A 133 -19.66 -6.40 -16.48
C CYS A 133 -18.70 -7.00 -17.52
N GLU A 134 -18.42 -8.29 -17.35
CA GLU A 134 -17.52 -9.15 -18.14
C GLU A 134 -17.79 -9.10 -19.67
N ASP A 135 -19.03 -8.78 -20.08
CA ASP A 135 -19.42 -8.64 -21.49
C ASP A 135 -20.40 -7.46 -21.66
N VAL A 136 -19.87 -6.24 -21.81
CA VAL A 136 -20.68 -5.04 -22.12
C VAL A 136 -21.54 -5.24 -23.38
N GLU A 137 -21.08 -6.10 -24.32
CA GLU A 137 -21.82 -6.41 -25.54
C GLU A 137 -23.00 -7.38 -25.33
N LYS A 138 -22.88 -8.35 -24.41
CA LYS A 138 -23.95 -9.33 -24.15
C LYS A 138 -24.96 -8.84 -23.13
N ASP A 139 -24.54 -8.06 -22.14
CA ASP A 139 -25.42 -7.53 -21.09
C ASP A 139 -25.50 -5.99 -21.18
N LYS A 140 -26.20 -5.50 -22.21
CA LYS A 140 -26.36 -4.06 -22.50
C LYS A 140 -26.94 -3.24 -21.34
N ASP A 141 -27.59 -3.89 -20.38
CA ASP A 141 -28.17 -3.23 -19.22
C ASP A 141 -27.27 -3.33 -17.97
N CYS A 142 -26.15 -4.08 -18.03
CA CYS A 142 -25.22 -4.35 -16.94
C CYS A 142 -26.00 -4.63 -15.63
N LYS A 143 -26.82 -5.69 -15.63
CA LYS A 143 -27.79 -5.95 -14.54
C LYS A 143 -27.13 -6.17 -13.18
N VAL A 144 -25.85 -6.53 -13.19
CA VAL A 144 -24.98 -6.60 -12.00
C VAL A 144 -24.99 -5.25 -11.24
N CYS A 145 -25.09 -4.13 -11.95
CA CYS A 145 -25.22 -2.80 -11.36
C CYS A 145 -26.61 -2.48 -10.78
N ASP A 146 -27.59 -3.38 -10.79
CA ASP A 146 -28.86 -3.21 -10.08
C ASP A 146 -28.85 -3.88 -8.70
N ASP A 147 -28.03 -4.92 -8.52
CA ASP A 147 -27.86 -5.66 -7.25
C ASP A 147 -26.62 -5.17 -6.47
N PHE A 148 -26.60 -3.86 -6.13
CA PHE A 148 -25.53 -3.18 -5.37
C PHE A 148 -25.21 -3.75 -3.97
N LEU A 149 -25.85 -4.84 -3.53
CA LEU A 149 -25.81 -5.32 -2.16
C LEU A 149 -24.87 -6.51 -1.96
N ASP A 150 -24.32 -7.09 -3.03
CA ASP A 150 -23.40 -8.22 -2.92
C ASP A 150 -22.00 -7.81 -3.41
N PRO A 151 -21.13 -7.30 -2.51
CA PRO A 151 -19.73 -7.01 -2.84
C PRO A 151 -18.94 -8.28 -3.18
N ASP A 152 -19.45 -9.47 -2.83
CA ASP A 152 -18.83 -10.76 -3.14
C ASP A 152 -19.35 -11.34 -4.46
N HIS A 153 -20.11 -10.56 -5.25
CA HIS A 153 -20.61 -11.04 -6.53
C HIS A 153 -19.42 -11.30 -7.47
N PRO A 154 -19.29 -12.52 -8.03
CA PRO A 154 -18.09 -12.96 -8.76
C PRO A 154 -17.76 -12.13 -10.00
N ALA A 155 -18.75 -11.38 -10.53
CA ALA A 155 -18.54 -10.45 -11.64
C ALA A 155 -17.76 -9.18 -11.28
N PHE A 156 -17.61 -8.84 -9.99
CA PHE A 156 -16.77 -7.72 -9.55
C PHE A 156 -15.32 -8.13 -9.29
N THR A 157 -15.07 -9.38 -8.92
CA THR A 157 -13.74 -9.79 -8.41
C THR A 157 -12.74 -10.22 -9.48
N ALA A 158 -13.14 -10.29 -10.75
CA ALA A 158 -12.32 -10.90 -11.80
C ALA A 158 -11.22 -9.97 -12.36
N ASP A 159 -11.41 -8.64 -12.27
CA ASP A 159 -10.48 -7.62 -12.77
C ASP A 159 -10.11 -6.55 -11.71
N ASP A 160 -10.45 -6.81 -10.44
CA ASP A 160 -10.17 -5.89 -9.32
C ASP A 160 -8.67 -5.76 -9.06
N LEU A 161 -8.10 -4.63 -9.46
CA LEU A 161 -6.74 -4.24 -9.12
C LEU A 161 -6.75 -3.44 -7.80
N ILE A 162 -6.42 -4.15 -6.72
CA ILE A 162 -6.31 -3.59 -5.38
C ILE A 162 -4.84 -3.51 -4.97
N ILE A 163 -4.42 -2.30 -4.63
CA ILE A 163 -3.03 -1.95 -4.40
C ILE A 163 -2.97 -1.06 -3.14
N HIS A 164 -2.18 -1.46 -2.14
CA HIS A 164 -1.98 -0.70 -0.91
C HIS A 164 -0.71 -1.15 -0.17
N PRO A 165 -0.15 -0.31 0.74
CA PRO A 165 1.11 -0.60 1.43
C PRO A 165 1.04 -1.75 2.46
N GLY A 166 -0.14 -2.32 2.66
CA GLY A 166 -0.33 -3.49 3.53
C GLY A 166 -0.11 -4.83 2.83
N ARG A 167 0.00 -4.84 1.49
CA ARG A 167 0.33 -6.04 0.73
C ARG A 167 1.84 -6.20 0.59
N GLU A 168 2.27 -7.45 0.56
CA GLU A 168 3.67 -7.82 0.37
C GLU A 168 4.22 -7.22 -0.94
N GLY A 169 5.32 -6.48 -0.81
CA GLY A 169 6.03 -5.80 -1.88
C GLY A 169 5.42 -4.47 -2.33
N MET A 170 4.27 -4.07 -1.79
CA MET A 170 3.66 -2.77 -2.07
C MET A 170 4.04 -1.72 -1.01
N GLU A 171 5.02 -2.00 -0.16
CA GLU A 171 5.41 -1.13 0.96
C GLU A 171 5.89 0.25 0.48
N TYR A 172 6.46 0.34 -0.73
CA TYR A 172 6.90 1.59 -1.36
C TYR A 172 5.75 2.60 -1.59
N GLN A 173 4.51 2.14 -1.50
CA GLN A 173 3.32 2.99 -1.56
C GLN A 173 3.06 3.76 -0.28
N ALA A 174 3.83 3.52 0.78
CA ALA A 174 3.87 4.35 1.96
C ALA A 174 5.28 4.87 2.20
N GLN A 175 5.39 6.18 2.46
CA GLN A 175 6.61 6.78 2.95
C GLN A 175 6.37 7.40 4.33
N SER A 176 7.23 7.07 5.28
CA SER A 176 7.28 7.69 6.60
C SER A 176 8.44 8.67 6.69
N PHE A 177 8.19 9.81 7.34
CA PHE A 177 9.17 10.83 7.69
C PHE A 177 9.10 11.10 9.18
N GLY A 178 10.24 11.29 9.83
CA GLY A 178 10.35 11.50 11.27
C GLY A 178 10.54 10.20 12.07
N PRO A 179 10.52 10.28 13.41
CA PRO A 179 10.82 9.14 14.26
C PRO A 179 9.77 8.03 14.10
N ALA A 180 10.21 6.77 13.96
CA ALA A 180 9.32 5.61 13.99
C ALA A 180 8.71 5.37 15.39
N SER A 181 9.33 5.93 16.44
CA SER A 181 8.84 5.86 17.82
C SER A 181 9.29 7.07 18.62
N THR A 182 8.46 7.48 19.57
CA THR A 182 8.70 8.63 20.45
C THR A 182 8.51 8.21 21.91
N SER A 183 8.71 9.13 22.86
CA SER A 183 8.41 8.88 24.28
C SER A 183 6.94 8.53 24.53
N THR A 184 6.04 8.86 23.60
CA THR A 184 4.60 8.54 23.67
C THR A 184 4.22 7.24 22.99
N GLY A 185 5.18 6.54 22.37
CA GLY A 185 4.98 5.21 21.77
C GLY A 185 5.37 5.11 20.29
N SER A 186 5.03 3.96 19.71
CA SER A 186 5.22 3.67 18.28
C SER A 186 4.38 4.62 17.42
N LYS A 187 4.98 5.13 16.34
CA LYS A 187 4.35 6.00 15.33
C LYS A 187 4.16 5.25 14.01
N GLN A 188 3.62 4.05 14.11
CA GLN A 188 3.19 3.26 12.95
C GLN A 188 1.82 3.75 12.47
N THR A 189 1.51 3.47 11.20
CA THR A 189 0.20 3.72 10.62
C THR A 189 -0.90 3.14 11.49
N ARG A 190 -2.00 3.90 11.66
CA ARG A 190 -3.23 3.44 12.32
C ARG A 190 -4.30 3.05 11.31
N ILE A 191 -3.97 3.10 10.02
CA ILE A 191 -4.86 2.73 8.93
C ILE A 191 -4.75 1.22 8.73
N ASP A 192 -5.90 0.56 8.80
CA ASP A 192 -6.04 -0.81 8.33
C ASP A 192 -6.26 -0.73 6.81
N TYR A 193 -5.20 -1.00 6.05
CA TYR A 193 -5.23 -0.84 4.59
C TYR A 193 -6.17 -1.84 3.91
N ASP A 194 -6.33 -3.04 4.47
CA ASP A 194 -7.25 -4.04 3.91
C ASP A 194 -8.70 -3.59 4.06
N LEU A 195 -9.07 -3.09 5.25
CA LEU A 195 -10.41 -2.54 5.48
C LEU A 195 -10.67 -1.28 4.63
N LEU A 196 -9.67 -0.41 4.49
CA LEU A 196 -9.79 0.78 3.65
C LEU A 196 -9.94 0.39 2.17
N ALA A 197 -9.12 -0.53 1.66
CA ALA A 197 -9.19 -1.00 0.29
C ALA A 197 -10.56 -1.63 0.00
N ALA A 198 -11.09 -2.48 0.89
CA ALA A 198 -12.42 -3.07 0.73
C ALA A 198 -13.55 -2.02 0.65
N ASP A 199 -13.49 -0.96 1.48
CA ASP A 199 -14.44 0.15 1.41
C ASP A 199 -14.30 0.93 0.10
N LEU A 200 -13.07 1.17 -0.36
CA LEU A 200 -12.81 1.86 -1.63
C LEU A 200 -13.26 1.06 -2.85
N THR A 201 -13.06 -0.26 -2.86
CA THR A 201 -13.55 -1.19 -3.89
C THR A 201 -15.07 -1.11 -4.00
N MET A 202 -15.79 -1.19 -2.87
CA MET A 202 -17.24 -1.07 -2.86
C MET A 202 -17.73 0.30 -3.38
N GLN A 203 -17.06 1.38 -2.95
CA GLN A 203 -17.36 2.73 -3.43
C GLN A 203 -17.06 2.88 -4.93
N ASN A 204 -15.97 2.28 -5.42
CA ASN A 204 -15.56 2.35 -6.82
C ASN A 204 -16.54 1.59 -7.71
N ASN A 205 -16.95 0.38 -7.32
CA ASN A 205 -17.95 -0.41 -8.03
C ASN A 205 -19.26 0.37 -8.18
N LYS A 206 -19.74 0.97 -7.08
CA LYS A 206 -20.93 1.82 -7.13
C LYS A 206 -20.75 3.01 -8.08
N PHE A 207 -19.62 3.68 -8.01
CA PHE A 207 -19.30 4.84 -8.85
C PHE A 207 -19.21 4.47 -10.33
N ASN A 208 -18.52 3.40 -10.69
CA ASN A 208 -18.37 2.90 -12.05
C ASN A 208 -19.71 2.45 -12.63
N CYS A 209 -20.55 1.77 -11.84
CA CYS A 209 -21.91 1.46 -12.24
C CYS A 209 -22.75 2.71 -12.55
N GLU A 210 -22.68 3.75 -11.71
CA GLU A 210 -23.39 5.01 -11.96
C GLU A 210 -22.88 5.74 -13.22
N ILE A 211 -21.58 5.66 -13.50
CA ILE A 211 -20.95 6.22 -14.69
C ILE A 211 -21.38 5.46 -15.95
N LEU A 212 -21.34 4.13 -15.92
CA LEU A 212 -21.71 3.27 -17.05
C LEU A 212 -23.18 3.46 -17.43
N LYS A 213 -24.09 3.58 -16.45
CA LYS A 213 -25.51 3.91 -16.67
C LYS A 213 -25.71 5.24 -17.40
N ARG A 214 -24.71 6.13 -17.39
CA ARG A 214 -24.71 7.42 -18.09
C ARG A 214 -23.90 7.40 -19.39
N GLY A 215 -23.34 6.25 -19.78
CA GLY A 215 -22.45 6.11 -20.94
C GLY A 215 -21.07 6.74 -20.75
N GLY A 216 -20.61 6.90 -19.50
CA GLY A 216 -19.25 7.34 -19.21
C GLY A 216 -18.26 6.17 -19.14
N VAL A 217 -16.99 6.50 -18.97
CA VAL A 217 -15.89 5.52 -18.85
C VAL A 217 -15.59 5.29 -17.37
N PRO A 218 -15.52 4.02 -16.89
CA PRO A 218 -15.09 3.69 -15.54
C PRO A 218 -13.77 4.36 -15.17
N SER A 219 -13.52 4.53 -13.88
CA SER A 219 -12.28 5.13 -13.38
C SER A 219 -11.92 4.49 -12.05
N ALA A 220 -10.63 4.25 -11.85
CA ALA A 220 -10.08 3.80 -10.57
C ALA A 220 -10.40 4.78 -9.42
N ASN A 221 -10.52 4.24 -8.21
CA ASN A 221 -10.63 5.00 -6.97
C ASN A 221 -9.28 5.00 -6.25
N ASN A 222 -8.47 6.00 -6.57
CA ASN A 222 -7.14 6.19 -5.98
C ASN A 222 -7.25 7.23 -4.87
N VAL A 223 -6.74 6.93 -3.69
CA VAL A 223 -6.73 7.86 -2.56
C VAL A 223 -5.34 7.98 -1.97
N ILE A 224 -5.01 9.21 -1.58
CA ILE A 224 -3.85 9.48 -0.74
C ILE A 224 -4.33 9.65 0.69
N VAL A 225 -3.70 8.92 1.60
CA VAL A 225 -3.88 9.02 3.03
C VAL A 225 -2.65 9.69 3.62
N THR A 226 -2.85 10.74 4.41
CA THR A 226 -1.76 11.35 5.17
C THR A 226 -2.07 11.27 6.66
N GLU A 227 -1.16 10.70 7.43
CA GLU A 227 -1.21 10.63 8.89
C GLU A 227 -0.12 11.51 9.48
N ILE A 228 -0.47 12.29 10.51
CA ILE A 228 0.50 13.06 11.27
C ILE A 228 0.38 12.70 12.74
N PHE A 229 1.49 12.29 13.31
CA PHE A 229 1.69 12.14 14.75
C PHE A 229 2.55 13.29 15.23
N HIS A 230 2.13 13.98 16.28
CA HIS A 230 2.89 15.10 16.84
C HIS A 230 2.91 15.05 18.36
N ASP A 231 4.09 15.14 18.94
CA ASP A 231 4.28 15.13 20.38
C ASP A 231 4.30 16.56 20.92
N GLN A 232 3.13 17.04 21.35
CA GLN A 232 2.94 18.40 21.83
C GLN A 232 3.54 18.56 23.24
N PRO A 233 4.54 19.44 23.43
CA PRO A 233 5.06 19.73 24.76
C PRO A 233 4.02 20.46 25.62
N GLN A 234 3.99 20.15 26.91
CA GLN A 234 3.15 20.88 27.88
C GLN A 234 3.64 22.33 28.05
N LEU A 235 2.72 23.29 28.16
CA LEU A 235 3.07 24.71 28.23
C LEU A 235 3.77 25.09 29.54
N PHE A 236 3.29 24.52 30.65
CA PHE A 236 3.75 24.86 32.01
C PHE A 236 4.63 23.78 32.64
N GLY A 237 4.86 22.64 31.96
CA GLY A 237 5.76 21.56 32.40
C GLY A 237 5.60 21.19 33.88
N PHE A 238 4.34 21.00 34.30
CA PHE A 238 3.94 21.20 35.70
C PHE A 238 4.69 20.27 36.69
N PRO A 239 5.65 20.77 37.48
CA PRO A 239 6.70 19.95 38.12
C PRO A 239 6.23 19.05 39.30
N LEU A 240 4.95 19.09 39.66
CA LEU A 240 4.40 18.33 40.79
C LEU A 240 3.57 17.11 40.37
N ILE A 241 3.07 17.07 39.12
CA ILE A 241 2.23 15.99 38.58
C ILE A 241 2.62 15.64 37.14
N SER A 242 3.55 16.36 36.50
CA SER A 242 4.15 15.96 35.21
C SER A 242 4.94 14.67 35.43
N ASN A 243 4.21 13.57 35.46
CA ASN A 243 4.77 12.25 35.42
C ASN A 243 5.41 12.14 34.03
N PRO A 244 6.61 11.56 33.87
CA PRO A 244 7.19 11.24 32.55
C PRO A 244 6.26 10.47 31.59
N PHE A 245 5.09 10.04 32.07
CA PHE A 245 4.06 9.36 31.29
C PHE A 245 3.08 10.30 30.57
N THR A 246 3.09 11.61 30.83
CA THR A 246 2.07 12.56 30.30
C THR A 246 2.63 13.74 29.50
N ASP A 247 3.96 13.90 29.49
CA ASP A 247 4.66 14.91 28.70
C ASP A 247 5.65 14.17 27.78
N PRO A 248 5.53 14.29 26.45
CA PRO A 248 4.58 15.13 25.68
C PRO A 248 3.17 14.53 25.56
N PHE A 249 2.21 15.35 25.09
CA PHE A 249 0.85 14.90 24.74
C PHE A 249 0.81 14.46 23.26
N PRO A 250 0.51 13.19 22.95
CA PRO A 250 0.47 12.72 21.58
C PRO A 250 -0.79 13.23 20.87
N LEU A 251 -0.60 13.97 19.79
CA LEU A 251 -1.63 14.36 18.83
C LEU A 251 -1.56 13.45 17.61
N TYR A 252 -2.73 13.10 17.08
CA TYR A 252 -2.86 12.29 15.87
C TYR A 252 -3.98 12.88 14.99
N THR A 253 -3.70 13.00 13.70
CA THR A 253 -4.69 13.34 12.68
C THR A 253 -4.40 12.53 11.43
N HIS A 254 -5.45 12.17 10.69
CA HIS A 254 -5.33 11.63 9.35
C HIS A 254 -6.30 12.35 8.40
N THR A 255 -5.98 12.38 7.12
CA THR A 255 -6.84 12.91 6.07
C THR A 255 -6.73 12.01 4.85
N ILE A 256 -7.86 11.72 4.22
CA ILE A 256 -7.96 10.90 3.02
C ILE A 256 -8.54 11.78 1.92
N MET A 257 -7.89 11.83 0.76
CA MET A 257 -8.41 12.52 -0.42
C MET A 257 -8.21 11.67 -1.67
N ARG A 258 -9.20 11.69 -2.57
CA ARG A 258 -9.09 11.04 -3.88
C ARG A 258 -8.05 11.76 -4.74
N LEU A 259 -7.19 11.01 -5.41
CA LEU A 259 -6.30 11.52 -6.44
C LEU A 259 -7.15 12.09 -7.58
N ILE A 260 -6.94 13.35 -7.92
CA ILE A 260 -7.73 13.99 -8.97
C ILE A 260 -7.08 13.63 -10.30
N GLY A 261 -7.79 12.84 -11.12
CA GLY A 261 -7.38 12.51 -12.49
C GLY A 261 -6.98 13.74 -13.31
N GLY A 262 -5.97 13.58 -14.17
CA GLY A 262 -5.34 14.68 -14.90
C GLY A 262 -6.34 15.36 -15.83
N VAL A 263 -6.62 16.64 -15.58
CA VAL A 263 -7.41 17.45 -16.52
C VAL A 263 -6.46 17.82 -17.67
N ARG A 264 -6.61 17.16 -18.84
CA ARG A 264 -5.97 17.39 -20.17
C ARG A 264 -4.93 16.35 -20.60
N GLY A 265 -5.36 15.15 -20.95
CA GLY A 265 -4.56 14.22 -21.79
C GLY A 265 -3.28 13.67 -21.15
N TYR A 266 -3.00 14.00 -19.90
CA TYR A 266 -2.01 13.31 -19.08
C TYR A 266 -2.74 12.18 -18.36
N SER A 267 -2.46 10.94 -18.77
CA SER A 267 -2.68 9.78 -17.91
C SER A 267 -1.81 9.99 -16.69
N ILE A 268 -2.40 10.13 -15.51
CA ILE A 268 -1.62 9.96 -14.29
C ILE A 268 -1.59 8.45 -14.12
N ASP A 269 -0.44 7.85 -14.38
CA ASP A 269 -0.29 6.44 -14.10
C ASP A 269 -0.24 6.29 -12.58
N THR A 270 -1.37 5.87 -12.02
CA THR A 270 -1.54 5.76 -10.57
C THR A 270 -1.05 4.42 -10.04
N LEU A 271 -0.61 3.52 -10.92
CA LEU A 271 -0.24 2.16 -10.54
C LEU A 271 1.25 2.02 -10.25
N GLY A 272 2.09 2.97 -10.67
CA GLY A 272 3.53 2.91 -10.45
C GLY A 272 4.33 2.93 -11.76
N PRO A 273 5.66 2.80 -11.68
CA PRO A 273 6.53 2.47 -12.81
C PRO A 273 6.48 0.97 -13.12
N LEU A 274 5.69 0.24 -12.34
CA LEU A 274 5.81 -1.20 -12.27
C LEU A 274 5.34 -1.76 -13.60
N CYS A 275 6.29 -2.33 -14.32
CA CYS A 275 5.96 -3.26 -15.37
C CYS A 275 5.34 -4.51 -14.72
N LEU A 276 4.02 -4.48 -14.54
CA LEU A 276 3.29 -5.60 -13.99
C LEU A 276 3.08 -6.64 -15.11
N ALA A 277 4.05 -7.53 -15.23
CA ALA A 277 4.05 -8.58 -16.22
C ALA A 277 3.61 -9.92 -15.62
N TYR A 278 3.02 -10.78 -16.45
CA TYR A 278 2.75 -12.17 -16.11
C TYR A 278 3.96 -13.05 -16.40
N PRO A 279 4.20 -14.14 -15.64
CA PRO A 279 5.34 -15.06 -15.77
C PRO A 279 5.19 -15.98 -17.01
N LEU A 280 4.79 -15.38 -18.12
CA LEU A 280 4.59 -15.97 -19.43
C LEU A 280 5.54 -15.25 -20.38
N THR A 281 6.11 -15.95 -21.33
CA THR A 281 7.00 -15.30 -22.29
C THR A 281 6.87 -15.89 -23.68
N ALA A 282 7.24 -15.10 -24.68
CA ALA A 282 7.27 -15.53 -26.07
C ALA A 282 8.58 -15.08 -26.75
N ARG A 283 9.02 -15.83 -27.76
CA ARG A 283 10.19 -15.45 -28.57
C ARG A 283 9.87 -14.24 -29.44
N GLN A 284 10.86 -13.37 -29.64
CA GLN A 284 10.80 -12.21 -30.52
C GLN A 284 10.35 -12.58 -31.94
N SER A 285 10.81 -13.73 -32.44
CA SER A 285 10.43 -14.23 -33.78
C SER A 285 8.94 -14.55 -33.93
N ILE A 286 8.19 -14.72 -32.83
CA ILE A 286 6.74 -14.96 -32.84
C ILE A 286 5.98 -13.65 -33.10
N ILE A 287 6.53 -12.52 -32.65
CA ILE A 287 5.94 -11.19 -32.81
C ILE A 287 6.47 -10.44 -34.05
N ASP A 288 7.61 -10.85 -34.59
CA ASP A 288 8.22 -10.20 -35.76
C ASP A 288 7.28 -10.21 -36.97
N GLY A 289 6.89 -9.02 -37.43
CA GLY A 289 5.99 -8.83 -38.57
C GLY A 289 4.51 -9.07 -38.28
N LYS A 290 4.12 -9.26 -37.01
CA LYS A 290 2.73 -9.35 -36.58
C LYS A 290 2.09 -7.96 -36.48
N ALA A 291 0.85 -7.86 -36.91
CA ALA A 291 0.02 -6.68 -36.74
C ALA A 291 -0.88 -6.83 -35.49
N ILE A 292 -1.33 -5.70 -34.93
CA ILE A 292 -2.34 -5.70 -33.85
C ILE A 292 -3.58 -6.46 -34.34
N GLY A 293 -4.04 -7.42 -33.53
CA GLY A 293 -5.13 -8.34 -33.86
C GLY A 293 -4.68 -9.69 -34.41
N ASP A 294 -3.39 -9.88 -34.71
CA ASP A 294 -2.88 -11.19 -35.14
C ASP A 294 -2.81 -12.18 -33.97
N THR A 295 -3.08 -13.44 -34.28
CA THR A 295 -2.94 -14.54 -33.33
C THR A 295 -1.46 -14.94 -33.15
N LEU A 296 -1.08 -15.14 -31.89
CA LEU A 296 0.21 -15.59 -31.39
C LEU A 296 0.04 -16.95 -30.67
N ASP A 297 1.09 -17.76 -30.70
CA ASP A 297 1.25 -18.91 -29.83
C ASP A 297 2.36 -18.58 -28.83
N ILE A 298 2.00 -18.29 -27.58
CA ILE A 298 2.96 -17.73 -26.61
C ILE A 298 3.79 -18.82 -25.94
N LEU A 299 3.24 -20.03 -25.76
CA LEU A 299 4.01 -21.17 -25.26
C LEU A 299 4.54 -22.01 -26.43
N ASP A 300 5.29 -21.43 -27.38
CA ASP A 300 5.88 -22.18 -28.50
C ASP A 300 6.97 -23.13 -27.98
N GLY A 301 6.52 -24.23 -27.39
CA GLY A 301 7.30 -25.33 -26.85
C GLY A 301 7.99 -26.16 -27.92
N LYS A 302 8.05 -25.67 -29.15
CA LYS A 302 8.67 -26.38 -30.23
C LYS A 302 10.13 -25.97 -30.29
N ASP A 303 10.94 -26.68 -29.51
CA ASP A 303 12.33 -26.87 -29.89
C ASP A 303 12.32 -27.59 -31.25
N SER A 304 12.36 -26.79 -32.32
CA SER A 304 12.25 -27.19 -33.71
C SER A 304 13.55 -27.86 -34.15
N GLY A 305 13.92 -28.96 -33.52
CA GLY A 305 15.30 -29.44 -33.64
C GLY A 305 15.59 -30.85 -33.14
N GLY A 306 14.66 -31.79 -33.28
CA GLY A 306 14.92 -33.22 -33.43
C GLY A 306 16.04 -33.85 -32.58
N GLY A 307 15.64 -34.53 -31.50
CA GLY A 307 16.35 -35.72 -31.02
C GLY A 307 16.92 -35.63 -29.62
N GLY A 308 16.07 -35.93 -28.63
CA GLY A 308 16.49 -36.57 -27.39
C GLY A 308 16.80 -35.63 -26.22
N GLY A 309 15.79 -35.35 -25.41
CA GLY A 309 15.95 -35.33 -23.95
C GLY A 309 16.44 -34.06 -23.26
N GLY A 310 16.66 -32.94 -23.95
CA GLY A 310 16.84 -31.64 -23.28
C GLY A 310 15.48 -31.08 -22.87
N GLY A 311 15.28 -30.84 -21.57
CA GLY A 311 14.04 -30.27 -21.03
C GLY A 311 13.78 -28.90 -21.63
N GLY A 312 12.72 -28.79 -22.43
CA GLY A 312 12.33 -27.53 -23.04
C GLY A 312 11.61 -26.69 -22.00
N ASP A 313 12.09 -25.48 -21.80
CA ASP A 313 11.41 -24.42 -21.09
C ASP A 313 10.22 -23.94 -21.93
N TRP A 314 9.00 -24.10 -21.42
CA TRP A 314 7.77 -23.98 -22.22
C TRP A 314 7.24 -22.54 -22.34
N GLY A 315 8.08 -21.53 -22.12
CA GLY A 315 7.65 -20.13 -22.04
C GLY A 315 7.09 -19.73 -20.68
N TRP A 316 7.34 -20.52 -19.64
CA TRP A 316 7.08 -20.15 -18.24
C TRP A 316 8.31 -19.49 -17.63
N LEU A 317 8.07 -18.48 -16.82
CA LEU A 317 9.09 -17.76 -16.07
C LEU A 317 8.87 -17.94 -14.57
N THR A 318 9.90 -17.63 -13.79
CA THR A 318 9.77 -17.25 -12.37
C THR A 318 10.49 -15.92 -12.17
N TRP A 319 9.87 -15.02 -11.42
CA TRP A 319 10.44 -13.73 -11.06
C TRP A 319 11.57 -13.88 -10.04
N ASN A 320 11.51 -14.92 -9.21
CA ASN A 320 12.51 -15.18 -8.18
C ASN A 320 13.23 -16.53 -8.43
N PRO A 321 14.52 -16.53 -8.83
CA PRO A 321 15.28 -17.76 -9.05
C PRO A 321 15.45 -18.65 -7.81
N VAL A 322 15.14 -18.14 -6.60
CA VAL A 322 15.20 -18.92 -5.37
C VAL A 322 13.95 -19.78 -5.19
N GLU A 323 12.82 -19.32 -5.74
CA GLU A 323 11.47 -19.91 -5.68
C GLU A 323 11.09 -20.42 -7.09
N ASP A 324 11.69 -21.53 -7.50
CA ASP A 324 11.56 -22.15 -8.82
C ASP A 324 10.55 -23.31 -8.85
N ASP A 325 9.48 -23.22 -8.05
CA ASP A 325 8.46 -24.26 -7.98
C ASP A 325 7.08 -23.85 -8.49
N GLU A 326 6.30 -24.85 -8.89
CA GLU A 326 5.00 -24.67 -9.51
C GLU A 326 3.95 -23.99 -8.60
N ASN A 327 4.06 -24.13 -7.26
CA ASN A 327 3.15 -23.44 -6.36
C ASN A 327 3.45 -21.94 -6.36
N TYR A 328 4.73 -21.56 -6.43
CA TYR A 328 5.13 -20.17 -6.55
C TYR A 328 4.63 -19.56 -7.87
N LEU A 329 4.78 -20.28 -8.99
CA LEU A 329 4.18 -19.85 -10.27
C LEU A 329 2.66 -19.62 -10.18
N GLY A 330 1.95 -20.45 -9.43
CA GLY A 330 0.52 -20.24 -9.17
C GLY A 330 0.24 -18.89 -8.48
N LEU A 331 1.09 -18.49 -7.53
CA LEU A 331 1.01 -17.17 -6.89
C LEU A 331 1.36 -16.05 -7.86
N GLU A 332 2.38 -16.20 -8.68
CA GLU A 332 2.79 -15.20 -9.69
C GLU A 332 1.70 -14.95 -10.74
N LEU A 333 0.98 -16.00 -11.15
CA LEU A 333 -0.17 -15.89 -12.05
C LEU A 333 -1.38 -15.28 -11.37
N GLN A 334 -1.55 -15.50 -10.06
CA GLN A 334 -2.65 -14.92 -9.28
C GLN A 334 -2.42 -13.44 -8.97
N TYR A 335 -1.17 -13.06 -8.71
CA TYR A 335 -0.77 -11.74 -8.24
C TYR A 335 0.31 -11.16 -9.16
N MET A 336 -0.13 -10.46 -10.21
CA MET A 336 0.78 -9.79 -11.17
C MET A 336 1.77 -8.85 -10.48
N GLN A 337 1.46 -8.37 -9.26
CA GLN A 337 2.33 -7.50 -8.46
C GLN A 337 3.66 -8.16 -8.09
N ILE A 338 3.73 -9.50 -8.07
CA ILE A 338 4.97 -10.23 -7.73
C ILE A 338 6.10 -9.88 -8.72
N SER A 339 5.78 -9.59 -9.98
CA SER A 339 6.78 -9.15 -10.99
C SER A 339 7.50 -7.85 -10.63
N GLY A 340 6.87 -6.96 -9.85
CA GLY A 340 7.49 -5.73 -9.38
C GLY A 340 8.10 -5.84 -7.97
N ASN A 341 7.77 -6.90 -7.24
CA ASN A 341 7.98 -6.98 -5.80
C ASN A 341 9.04 -8.00 -5.38
N ASP A 342 9.05 -9.15 -6.06
CA ASP A 342 9.95 -10.27 -5.75
C ASP A 342 10.82 -10.65 -6.96
N PHE A 343 10.81 -9.82 -8.00
CA PHE A 343 11.75 -9.99 -9.10
C PHE A 343 13.19 -9.92 -8.57
N THR A 344 14.01 -10.85 -9.02
CA THR A 344 15.45 -10.84 -8.77
C THR A 344 16.16 -11.22 -10.05
N ASN A 345 16.90 -10.27 -10.62
CA ASN A 345 17.67 -10.51 -11.83
C ASN A 345 18.75 -11.58 -11.54
N PRO A 346 18.70 -12.76 -12.19
CA PRO A 346 19.62 -13.86 -11.89
C PRO A 346 21.06 -13.53 -12.31
N ALA A 347 21.27 -12.52 -13.17
CA ALA A 347 22.60 -12.01 -13.52
C ALA A 347 23.13 -10.96 -12.53
N VAL A 348 22.25 -10.26 -11.81
CA VAL A 348 22.59 -9.20 -10.85
C VAL A 348 21.67 -9.31 -9.64
N LEU A 349 22.07 -10.08 -8.62
CA LEU A 349 21.19 -10.43 -7.49
C LEU A 349 20.69 -9.25 -6.63
N ASP A 350 21.32 -8.07 -6.75
CA ASP A 350 20.89 -6.85 -6.05
C ASP A 350 19.89 -6.02 -6.88
N ASP A 351 19.60 -6.44 -8.11
CA ASP A 351 18.65 -5.82 -9.01
C ASP A 351 17.29 -6.51 -8.91
N HIS A 352 16.33 -5.75 -8.39
CA HIS A 352 14.96 -6.20 -8.08
C HIS A 352 13.90 -5.47 -8.90
N THR A 353 14.31 -4.70 -9.91
CA THR A 353 13.38 -3.98 -10.78
C THR A 353 13.35 -4.68 -12.14
N LEU A 354 12.16 -5.04 -12.62
CA LEU A 354 12.00 -5.71 -13.90
C LEU A 354 12.01 -4.70 -15.06
N ASN A 355 13.05 -4.72 -15.89
CA ASN A 355 13.22 -3.83 -17.04
C ASN A 355 13.59 -4.58 -18.33
N VAL A 356 13.60 -3.85 -19.45
CA VAL A 356 14.20 -4.32 -20.70
C VAL A 356 15.72 -4.42 -20.52
N GLY A 357 16.30 -5.55 -20.92
CA GLY A 357 17.72 -5.87 -20.75
C GLY A 357 18.03 -6.71 -19.52
N ASP A 358 17.02 -6.98 -18.68
CA ASP A 358 17.18 -7.87 -17.53
C ASP A 358 17.01 -9.34 -17.92
N TYR A 359 17.63 -10.21 -17.13
CA TYR A 359 17.45 -11.64 -17.26
C TYR A 359 16.30 -12.09 -16.37
N VAL A 360 15.49 -13.03 -16.86
CA VAL A 360 14.45 -13.69 -16.06
C VAL A 360 14.68 -15.18 -16.10
N THR A 361 14.52 -15.83 -14.96
CA THR A 361 14.70 -17.26 -14.84
C THR A 361 13.55 -18.00 -15.49
N SER A 362 13.89 -18.99 -16.31
CA SER A 362 12.95 -19.95 -16.85
C SER A 362 12.48 -20.88 -15.75
N LEU A 363 11.18 -21.22 -15.76
CA LEU A 363 10.69 -22.32 -14.94
C LEU A 363 10.74 -23.62 -15.75
N ASP A 364 11.65 -24.52 -15.37
CA ASP A 364 11.80 -25.81 -16.03
C ASP A 364 10.72 -26.82 -15.59
N GLY A 365 10.46 -27.81 -16.44
CA GLY A 365 9.53 -28.90 -16.13
C GLY A 365 8.11 -28.73 -16.69
N THR A 366 7.23 -29.65 -16.28
CA THR A 366 5.83 -29.66 -16.76
C THR A 366 4.95 -28.98 -15.73
N VAL A 367 4.67 -27.70 -15.94
CA VAL A 367 3.61 -26.99 -15.24
C VAL A 367 2.30 -27.69 -15.60
N SER A 368 1.62 -28.35 -14.66
CA SER A 368 0.37 -29.07 -14.90
C SER A 368 -0.61 -29.13 -13.73
N SER A 369 -0.30 -28.41 -12.65
CA SER A 369 -1.13 -28.27 -11.47
C SER A 369 -2.51 -27.76 -11.83
N SER A 370 -3.49 -28.13 -11.00
CA SER A 370 -4.83 -27.59 -11.11
C SER A 370 -4.85 -26.08 -10.92
N ASP A 371 -3.94 -25.55 -10.10
CA ASP A 371 -3.98 -24.15 -9.67
C ASP A 371 -3.53 -23.25 -10.80
N THR A 372 -2.37 -23.53 -11.42
CA THR A 372 -1.94 -22.86 -12.65
C THR A 372 -3.01 -22.94 -13.73
N ARG A 373 -3.65 -24.11 -13.90
CA ARG A 373 -4.73 -24.29 -14.88
C ARG A 373 -5.90 -23.34 -14.60
N ASN A 374 -6.39 -23.31 -13.37
CA ASN A 374 -7.53 -22.49 -12.98
C ASN A 374 -7.22 -20.99 -13.15
N PHE A 375 -6.00 -20.55 -12.82
CA PHE A 375 -5.59 -19.16 -13.02
C PHE A 375 -5.47 -18.81 -14.51
N MET A 376 -4.89 -19.68 -15.32
CA MET A 376 -4.84 -19.46 -16.76
C MET A 376 -6.23 -19.38 -17.39
N GLU A 377 -7.20 -20.17 -16.89
CA GLU A 377 -8.60 -20.05 -17.30
C GLU A 377 -9.21 -18.69 -16.92
N SER A 378 -8.86 -18.12 -15.76
CA SER A 378 -9.32 -16.78 -15.38
C SER A 378 -8.71 -15.65 -16.22
N LEU A 379 -7.52 -15.85 -16.80
CA LEU A 379 -6.88 -14.87 -17.68
C LEU A 379 -7.47 -14.85 -19.10
N VAL A 380 -8.34 -15.82 -19.45
CA VAL A 380 -8.99 -15.86 -20.76
C VAL A 380 -9.85 -14.60 -20.96
N GLY A 381 -9.62 -13.90 -22.06
CA GLY A 381 -10.28 -12.65 -22.40
C GLY A 381 -9.64 -11.41 -21.77
N GLN A 382 -8.74 -11.56 -20.80
CA GLN A 382 -8.05 -10.45 -20.15
C GLN A 382 -6.88 -9.94 -21.01
N GLU A 383 -6.64 -8.62 -20.97
CA GLU A 383 -5.42 -8.01 -21.49
C GLU A 383 -4.32 -8.17 -20.45
N ILE A 384 -3.23 -8.81 -20.84
CA ILE A 384 -2.07 -9.05 -19.98
C ILE A 384 -0.79 -8.56 -20.65
N ILE A 385 0.21 -8.22 -19.84
CA ILE A 385 1.55 -7.86 -20.29
C ILE A 385 2.47 -9.08 -20.10
N ILE A 386 3.24 -9.41 -21.13
CA ILE A 386 4.23 -10.48 -21.08
C ILE A 386 5.59 -9.99 -21.60
N PRO A 387 6.72 -10.41 -21.02
CA PRO A 387 8.05 -10.19 -21.58
C PRO A 387 8.27 -10.98 -22.86
N ILE A 388 9.07 -10.42 -23.76
CA ILE A 388 9.54 -11.03 -25.01
C ILE A 388 11.07 -11.12 -24.99
N TRP A 389 11.59 -12.25 -25.43
CA TRP A 389 13.03 -12.55 -25.47
C TRP A 389 13.49 -12.95 -26.87
N ASP A 390 14.76 -12.70 -27.25
CA ASP A 390 15.31 -13.12 -28.56
C ASP A 390 16.26 -14.30 -28.45
N ASP A 391 17.21 -14.25 -27.53
CA ASP A 391 18.28 -15.21 -27.35
C ASP A 391 18.15 -15.87 -25.98
N LEU A 392 18.13 -17.21 -25.99
CA LEU A 392 18.57 -17.97 -24.84
C LEU A 392 20.06 -17.69 -24.74
N ASP A 393 20.58 -17.39 -23.54
CA ASP A 393 22.00 -17.51 -23.28
C ASP A 393 22.30 -18.90 -22.69
N PRO A 394 22.45 -19.95 -23.53
CA PRO A 394 22.69 -21.30 -23.04
C PRO A 394 24.08 -21.49 -22.41
N LYS A 395 24.92 -20.44 -22.33
CA LYS A 395 26.33 -20.57 -21.89
C LYS A 395 26.79 -19.53 -20.88
N GLY A 396 26.06 -18.44 -20.67
CA GLY A 396 26.41 -17.40 -19.71
C GLY A 396 26.11 -17.75 -18.25
N PHE A 397 25.10 -18.59 -18.01
CA PHE A 397 24.62 -18.87 -16.65
C PHE A 397 25.42 -19.91 -15.85
N ASP A 398 26.27 -20.70 -16.51
CA ASP A 398 27.15 -21.70 -15.87
C ASP A 398 28.18 -21.06 -14.90
N THR A 399 28.23 -19.72 -14.82
CA THR A 399 29.17 -18.96 -14.01
C THR A 399 28.55 -18.15 -12.86
N PHE A 400 27.22 -18.05 -12.75
CA PHE A 400 26.56 -17.39 -11.61
C PHE A 400 26.40 -18.38 -10.46
N TYR A 401 27.55 -18.64 -9.84
CA TYR A 401 27.78 -19.64 -8.81
C TYR A 401 27.13 -19.24 -7.48
N ASN A 402 26.00 -19.88 -7.11
CA ASN A 402 25.65 -20.05 -5.71
C ASN A 402 26.42 -21.27 -5.16
N PRO A 403 27.41 -21.10 -4.26
CA PRO A 403 28.22 -22.21 -3.76
C PRO A 403 27.42 -23.28 -2.99
N ASN A 404 26.21 -22.96 -2.55
CA ASN A 404 25.45 -23.74 -1.58
C ASN A 404 24.24 -24.49 -2.17
N ARG A 405 23.89 -24.26 -3.45
CA ARG A 405 22.93 -25.10 -4.20
C ARG A 405 23.67 -25.68 -5.41
N HIS A 406 23.73 -27.01 -5.53
CA HIS A 406 24.03 -27.63 -6.82
C HIS A 406 22.90 -27.24 -7.79
N PRO A 407 23.16 -26.51 -8.87
CA PRO A 407 22.08 -25.96 -9.68
C PRO A 407 21.52 -27.06 -10.61
N PRO A 408 20.19 -27.20 -10.75
CA PRO A 408 19.62 -27.56 -12.04
C PRO A 408 20.06 -26.49 -13.06
N GLU A 409 20.30 -26.88 -14.31
CA GLU A 409 20.64 -25.97 -15.42
C GLU A 409 19.42 -25.08 -15.73
N VAL A 410 19.12 -24.10 -14.88
CA VAL A 410 17.94 -23.25 -15.08
C VAL A 410 18.27 -22.27 -16.20
N GLY A 411 17.50 -22.33 -17.29
CA GLY A 411 17.58 -21.36 -18.37
C GLY A 411 17.24 -19.97 -17.86
N ALA A 412 17.80 -18.93 -18.48
CA ALA A 412 17.35 -17.58 -18.26
C ALA A 412 17.21 -16.86 -19.61
N TYR A 413 16.25 -15.95 -19.67
CA TYR A 413 15.86 -15.20 -20.86
C TYR A 413 16.21 -13.74 -20.69
N LEU A 414 16.88 -13.16 -21.68
CA LEU A 414 17.08 -11.72 -21.76
C LEU A 414 15.80 -11.06 -22.28
N ILE A 415 15.20 -10.17 -21.50
CA ILE A 415 14.03 -9.41 -21.93
C ILE A 415 14.45 -8.34 -22.93
N ASN A 416 13.85 -8.36 -24.12
CA ASN A 416 14.07 -7.34 -25.13
C ASN A 416 12.97 -6.30 -25.20
N THR A 417 11.74 -6.70 -24.90
CA THR A 417 10.58 -5.81 -24.90
C THR A 417 9.43 -6.47 -24.16
N PHE A 418 8.42 -5.68 -23.83
CA PHE A 418 7.14 -6.17 -23.33
C PHE A 418 6.04 -5.94 -24.34
N VAL A 419 5.08 -6.86 -24.36
CA VAL A 419 3.91 -6.76 -25.24
C VAL A 419 2.62 -6.99 -24.49
N LYS A 420 1.56 -6.35 -24.99
CA LYS A 420 0.19 -6.60 -24.57
C LYS A 420 -0.40 -7.71 -25.41
N VAL A 421 -0.98 -8.69 -24.74
CA VAL A 421 -1.69 -9.79 -25.40
C VAL A 421 -3.02 -10.03 -24.72
N ARG A 422 -3.98 -10.58 -25.46
CA ARG A 422 -5.24 -11.08 -24.91
C ARG A 422 -5.28 -12.58 -25.05
N ILE A 423 -5.46 -13.30 -23.96
CA ILE A 423 -5.57 -14.77 -24.06
C ILE A 423 -6.92 -15.10 -24.68
N ASP A 424 -6.93 -15.67 -25.89
CA ASP A 424 -8.17 -15.86 -26.65
C ASP A 424 -8.87 -17.15 -26.27
N PHE A 425 -8.09 -18.22 -26.12
CA PHE A 425 -8.66 -19.54 -26.05
C PHE A 425 -7.70 -20.53 -25.43
N VAL A 426 -8.26 -21.28 -24.50
CA VAL A 426 -7.53 -22.21 -23.66
C VAL A 426 -8.32 -23.54 -23.68
N ASP A 427 -8.61 -24.04 -24.88
CA ASP A 427 -9.41 -25.28 -25.04
C ASP A 427 -8.63 -26.46 -24.53
N ASN A 428 -9.15 -27.12 -23.49
CA ASN A 428 -8.52 -28.25 -22.82
C ASN A 428 -7.03 -27.97 -22.63
N ILE A 429 -6.67 -27.27 -21.55
CA ILE A 429 -5.30 -27.14 -21.01
C ILE A 429 -4.71 -28.54 -20.78
N ASN A 430 -4.48 -29.25 -21.86
CA ASN A 430 -3.61 -30.36 -21.95
C ASN A 430 -2.30 -29.62 -22.11
N ILE A 431 -1.67 -29.26 -21.00
CA ILE A 431 -0.33 -28.63 -21.01
C ILE A 431 0.65 -29.57 -21.71
N ALA A 432 0.26 -30.84 -21.94
CA ALA A 432 0.91 -31.75 -22.85
C ALA A 432 0.87 -31.37 -24.35
N GLN A 433 -0.11 -30.57 -24.82
CA GLN A 433 -0.20 -30.03 -26.18
C GLN A 433 0.60 -28.73 -26.38
N LYS A 434 1.03 -28.07 -25.30
CA LYS A 434 2.15 -27.11 -25.31
C LYS A 434 1.94 -25.90 -26.22
N THR A 435 0.74 -25.30 -26.20
CA THR A 435 0.41 -24.08 -26.96
C THR A 435 -0.58 -23.23 -26.17
N ILE A 436 -0.38 -21.92 -26.09
CA ILE A 436 -1.39 -20.96 -25.60
C ILE A 436 -1.62 -19.94 -26.69
N THR A 437 -2.87 -19.80 -27.12
CA THR A 437 -3.25 -18.88 -28.18
C THR A 437 -3.64 -17.52 -27.59
N ALA A 438 -3.02 -16.46 -28.08
CA ALA A 438 -3.31 -15.10 -27.66
C ALA A 438 -3.37 -14.13 -28.85
N THR A 439 -4.18 -13.08 -28.76
CA THR A 439 -4.23 -11.99 -29.74
C THR A 439 -3.21 -10.92 -29.36
N TYR A 440 -2.35 -10.54 -30.30
CA TYR A 440 -1.39 -9.44 -30.13
C TYR A 440 -2.11 -8.10 -30.08
N LEU A 441 -1.91 -7.32 -29.00
CA LEU A 441 -2.52 -6.00 -28.83
C LEU A 441 -1.55 -4.84 -29.10
N GLY A 442 -0.25 -5.11 -29.16
CA GLY A 442 0.80 -4.12 -29.41
C GLY A 442 1.93 -4.16 -28.38
N PRO A 443 2.91 -3.25 -28.48
CA PRO A 443 3.94 -3.09 -27.45
C PRO A 443 3.35 -2.55 -26.14
N ALA A 444 3.90 -2.98 -25.00
CA ALA A 444 3.64 -2.40 -23.68
C ALA A 444 4.65 -1.28 -23.42
N GLU A 445 4.37 -0.09 -23.95
CA GLU A 445 5.27 1.08 -23.84
C GLU A 445 5.53 1.49 -22.38
N GLU A 446 4.58 1.22 -21.48
CA GLU A 446 4.72 1.45 -20.04
C GLU A 446 5.88 0.69 -19.39
N CYS A 447 6.26 -0.45 -19.97
CA CYS A 447 7.29 -1.36 -19.46
C CYS A 447 8.67 -1.21 -20.14
N ASN A 448 8.76 -0.43 -21.22
CA ASN A 448 9.96 -0.38 -22.07
C ASN A 448 10.92 0.78 -21.72
N ASN A 449 10.80 1.35 -20.51
CA ASN A 449 11.55 2.55 -20.09
C ASN A 449 12.91 2.26 -19.46
#